data_AF-A0A1B1FE49-F1
#
_entry.id   AF-A0A1B1FE49-F1
#
_cell.length_a   1.000
_cell.length_b   1.000
_cell.length_c   1.000
_cell.angle_alpha   90.00
_cell.angle_beta   90.00
_cell.angle_gamma   90.00
#
_symmetry.space_group_name_H-M   'P 1'
#
loop_
_entity.id
_entity.type
_entity.pdbx_description
1 polymer ?
#
loop_
_entity_poly.entity_id
_entity_poly.type
_entity_poly.pdbx_seq_one_letter_code
_entity_poly.pdbx_strand_id
1 'polypeptide(L)'
;SLTDLPSLTLSLAIMMKLGLAPLHFWMPEVLQGISLPTGLILSTWQKIAPMALLIQTSHLINLNLAIALGLTSILVGGWGGISQTQLRKIMAFSSIGHLGWILIILKFDPQLSLINFILYLIMTSAMFLSLTNIFATKMLDVSISWSKTPMLTTTIMLILLSLAGLPPLTGFVPKLLISLELVKQNATLLAAAVMVISILALFFYLRLTYIVTMILPPNTPNSLLTWRTSNPTHSPTAIINVMALILLPVTPN
;
A
#
# COMPACT_ATOMS: atom_id res chain seq x y z
N SER A 1 23.46 -14.55 -21.38
CA SER A 1 23.71 -15.26 -22.66
C SER A 1 22.40 -15.77 -23.26
N LEU A 2 21.72 -15.02 -24.13
CA LEU A 2 20.46 -15.35 -24.86
C LEU A 2 19.23 -15.82 -24.04
N THR A 3 19.39 -16.62 -22.99
CA THR A 3 18.38 -17.00 -21.98
C THR A 3 17.96 -15.82 -21.09
N ASP A 4 18.81 -14.81 -20.95
CA ASP A 4 18.49 -13.58 -20.21
C ASP A 4 17.55 -12.64 -20.98
N LEU A 5 17.56 -12.69 -22.32
CA LEU A 5 16.73 -11.78 -23.13
C LEU A 5 15.22 -12.05 -22.95
N PRO A 6 14.72 -13.30 -23.04
CA PRO A 6 13.30 -13.59 -22.81
C PRO A 6 12.90 -13.40 -21.34
N SER A 7 13.79 -13.61 -20.38
CA SER A 7 13.48 -13.36 -18.96
C SER A 7 13.42 -11.86 -18.64
N LEU A 8 14.24 -11.03 -19.28
CA LEU A 8 14.18 -9.57 -19.19
C LEU A 8 12.89 -9.02 -19.79
N THR A 9 12.49 -9.47 -20.99
CA THR A 9 11.24 -9.00 -21.61
C THR A 9 10.01 -9.44 -20.82
N LEU A 10 10.00 -10.69 -20.34
CA LEU A 10 8.93 -11.20 -19.49
C LEU A 10 8.82 -10.42 -18.17
N SER A 11 9.95 -10.20 -17.48
CA SER A 11 9.96 -9.45 -16.22
C SER A 11 9.49 -8.01 -16.42
N LEU A 12 9.96 -7.30 -17.45
CA LEU A 12 9.48 -5.95 -17.78
C LEU A 12 7.99 -5.90 -18.09
N ALA A 13 7.46 -6.88 -18.84
CA ALA A 13 6.04 -6.96 -19.14
C ALA A 13 5.18 -7.16 -17.88
N ILE A 14 5.63 -8.02 -16.96
CA ILE A 14 4.95 -8.23 -15.67
C ILE A 14 5.04 -6.96 -14.81
N MET A 15 6.19 -6.28 -14.78
CA MET A 15 6.36 -5.03 -14.04
C MET A 15 5.44 -3.91 -14.56
N MET A 16 5.24 -3.85 -15.88
CA MET A 16 4.28 -2.93 -16.50
C MET A 16 2.85 -3.20 -16.02
N LYS A 17 2.43 -4.48 -16.04
CA LYS A 17 1.12 -4.93 -15.55
C LYS A 17 0.91 -4.63 -14.06
N LEU A 18 1.96 -4.75 -13.24
CA LEU A 18 1.90 -4.43 -11.82
C LEU A 18 1.91 -2.92 -11.53
N GLY A 19 2.34 -2.09 -12.50
CA GLY A 19 2.42 -0.64 -12.37
C GLY A 19 3.68 -0.16 -11.64
N LEU A 20 4.78 -0.90 -11.72
CA LEU A 20 6.06 -0.54 -11.09
C LEU A 20 6.77 0.55 -11.89
N ALA A 21 7.57 1.38 -11.20
CA ALA A 21 8.39 2.39 -11.86
C ALA A 21 9.47 1.72 -12.73
N PRO A 22 9.81 2.27 -13.92
CA PRO A 22 9.33 3.55 -14.48
C PRO A 22 7.96 3.49 -15.16
N LEU A 23 7.39 2.30 -15.40
CA LEU A 23 6.14 2.07 -16.14
C LEU A 23 4.86 2.29 -15.29
N HIS A 24 4.96 3.14 -14.27
CA HIS A 24 3.93 3.36 -13.25
C HIS A 24 2.88 4.41 -13.62
N PHE A 25 3.12 5.24 -14.64
CA PHE A 25 2.33 6.44 -14.96
C PHE A 25 0.84 6.17 -15.15
N TRP A 26 0.48 5.02 -15.70
CA TRP A 26 -0.93 4.66 -15.93
C TRP A 26 -1.70 4.46 -14.62
N MET A 27 -1.04 3.99 -13.55
CA MET A 27 -1.73 3.52 -12.36
C MET A 27 -2.39 4.65 -11.55
N PRO A 28 -1.72 5.77 -11.23
CA PRO A 28 -2.36 6.89 -10.53
C PRO A 28 -3.49 7.55 -11.32
N GLU A 29 -3.38 7.63 -12.65
CA GLU A 29 -4.38 8.26 -13.51
C GLU A 29 -5.64 7.41 -13.61
N VAL A 30 -5.49 6.10 -13.88
CA VAL A 30 -6.61 5.17 -13.95
C VAL A 30 -7.32 5.08 -12.60
N LEU A 31 -6.59 4.95 -11.49
CA LEU A 31 -7.21 4.92 -10.16
C LEU A 31 -7.97 6.21 -9.83
N GLN A 32 -7.52 7.36 -10.31
CA GLN A 32 -8.25 8.61 -10.09
C GLN A 32 -9.57 8.66 -10.86
N GLY A 33 -9.60 8.12 -12.08
CA GLY A 33 -10.75 8.16 -12.99
C GLY A 33 -11.87 7.16 -12.68
N ILE A 34 -11.60 6.15 -11.85
CA ILE A 34 -12.57 5.10 -11.51
C ILE A 34 -13.18 5.28 -10.11
N SER A 35 -14.27 4.55 -9.86
CA SER A 35 -14.95 4.54 -8.55
C SER A 35 -14.13 3.79 -7.49
N LEU A 36 -14.37 4.06 -6.20
CA LEU A 36 -13.68 3.36 -5.11
C LEU A 36 -13.80 1.82 -5.16
N PRO A 37 -14.98 1.20 -5.40
CA PRO A 37 -15.07 -0.26 -5.46
C PRO A 37 -14.33 -0.86 -6.67
N THR A 38 -14.34 -0.18 -7.81
CA THR A 38 -13.56 -0.61 -8.98
C THR A 38 -12.06 -0.41 -8.76
N GLY A 39 -11.67 0.64 -8.04
CA GLY A 39 -10.31 0.86 -7.57
C GLY A 39 -9.81 -0.23 -6.61
N LEU A 40 -10.68 -0.75 -5.74
CA LEU A 40 -10.37 -1.93 -4.91
C LEU A 40 -10.03 -3.14 -5.79
N ILE A 41 -10.87 -3.46 -6.77
CA ILE A 41 -10.64 -4.59 -7.69
C ILE A 41 -9.32 -4.41 -8.47
N LEU A 42 -9.04 -3.20 -8.96
CA LEU A 42 -7.80 -2.91 -9.69
C LEU A 42 -6.56 -3.02 -8.80
N SER A 43 -6.62 -2.50 -7.58
CA SER A 43 -5.49 -2.50 -6.64
C SER A 43 -5.23 -3.85 -5.97
N THR A 44 -6.21 -4.77 -5.99
CA THR A 44 -6.10 -6.09 -5.36
C THR A 44 -6.13 -7.22 -6.39
N TRP A 45 -7.32 -7.50 -6.94
CA TRP A 45 -7.58 -8.65 -7.81
C TRP A 45 -6.67 -8.69 -9.04
N GLN A 46 -6.50 -7.55 -9.71
CA GLN A 46 -5.68 -7.47 -10.92
C GLN A 46 -4.18 -7.67 -10.67
N LYS A 47 -3.72 -7.56 -9.41
CA LYS A 47 -2.32 -7.79 -9.04
C LYS A 47 -2.03 -9.26 -8.72
N ILE A 48 -3.04 -10.09 -8.44
CA ILE A 48 -2.85 -11.49 -8.00
C ILE A 48 -2.18 -12.33 -9.10
N ALA A 49 -2.72 -12.31 -10.32
CA ALA A 49 -2.19 -13.14 -11.41
C ALA A 49 -0.77 -12.74 -11.85
N PRO A 50 -0.44 -11.45 -12.07
CA PRO A 50 0.93 -11.04 -12.37
C PRO A 50 1.90 -11.36 -11.23
N MET A 51 1.48 -11.22 -9.96
CA MET A 51 2.32 -11.55 -8.81
C MET A 51 2.58 -13.07 -8.72
N ALA A 52 1.58 -13.91 -8.98
CA ALA A 52 1.75 -15.36 -8.99
C ALA A 52 2.78 -15.81 -10.04
N LEU A 53 2.71 -15.25 -11.26
CA LEU A 53 3.69 -15.50 -12.30
C LEU A 53 5.10 -15.05 -11.91
N LEU A 54 5.21 -13.88 -11.26
CA LEU A 54 6.47 -13.31 -10.81
C LEU A 54 7.13 -14.15 -9.70
N ILE A 55 6.34 -14.74 -8.79
CA ILE A 55 6.82 -15.69 -7.77
C ILE A 55 7.30 -16.98 -8.42
N GLN A 56 6.51 -17.55 -9.35
CA GLN A 56 6.87 -18.80 -10.05
C GLN A 56 8.13 -18.66 -10.89
N THR A 57 8.36 -17.47 -11.46
CA THR A 57 9.53 -17.17 -12.30
C THR A 57 10.65 -16.46 -11.54
N SER A 58 10.58 -16.39 -10.20
CA SER A 58 11.54 -15.67 -9.34
C SER A 58 13.01 -16.06 -9.59
N HIS A 59 13.27 -17.36 -9.80
CA HIS A 59 14.62 -17.86 -10.09
C HIS A 59 15.20 -17.36 -11.42
N LEU A 60 14.35 -17.02 -12.40
CA LEU A 60 14.74 -16.59 -13.74
C LEU A 60 14.97 -15.06 -13.83
N ILE A 61 14.52 -14.30 -12.83
CA ILE A 61 14.60 -12.84 -12.84
C ILE A 61 16.04 -12.38 -12.57
N ASN A 62 16.51 -11.39 -13.33
CA ASN A 62 17.81 -10.77 -13.08
C ASN A 62 17.77 -9.96 -11.77
N LEU A 63 18.72 -10.23 -10.87
CA LEU A 63 18.79 -9.59 -9.55
C LEU A 63 18.97 -8.08 -9.67
N ASN A 64 19.85 -7.62 -10.57
CA ASN A 64 20.16 -6.20 -10.72
C ASN A 64 18.93 -5.43 -11.24
N LEU A 65 18.18 -6.04 -12.16
CA LEU A 65 16.93 -5.47 -12.65
C LEU A 65 15.89 -5.39 -11.53
N ALA A 66 15.75 -6.45 -10.73
CA ALA A 66 14.83 -6.44 -9.60
C ALA A 66 15.19 -5.32 -8.61
N ILE A 67 16.44 -5.23 -8.18
CA ILE A 67 16.88 -4.19 -7.24
C ILE A 67 16.66 -2.79 -7.82
N ALA A 68 17.00 -2.56 -9.10
CA ALA A 68 16.82 -1.25 -9.73
C ALA A 68 15.34 -0.82 -9.82
N LEU A 69 14.45 -1.71 -10.28
CA LEU A 69 13.01 -1.43 -10.36
C LEU A 69 12.38 -1.31 -8.97
N GLY A 70 12.85 -2.09 -8.01
CA GLY A 70 12.43 -2.02 -6.62
C GLY A 70 12.76 -0.68 -5.98
N LEU A 71 14.02 -0.26 -6.04
CA LEU A 71 14.44 1.03 -5.46
C LEU A 71 13.76 2.22 -6.12
N THR A 72 13.67 2.22 -7.46
CA THR A 72 12.99 3.29 -8.19
C THR A 72 11.50 3.35 -7.88
N SER A 73 10.82 2.22 -7.70
CA SER A 73 9.41 2.21 -7.32
C SER A 73 9.16 2.68 -5.89
N ILE A 74 10.02 2.35 -4.92
CA ILE A 74 9.90 2.90 -3.56
C ILE A 74 10.14 4.42 -3.57
N LEU A 75 11.14 4.90 -4.31
CA LEU A 75 11.41 6.34 -4.49
C LEU A 75 10.23 7.08 -5.10
N VAL A 76 9.73 6.59 -6.23
CA VAL A 76 8.63 7.21 -6.98
C VAL A 76 7.32 7.12 -6.20
N GLY A 77 7.04 6.01 -5.53
CA GLY A 77 5.89 5.86 -4.65
C GLY A 77 5.92 6.85 -3.48
N GLY A 78 7.09 7.02 -2.86
CA GLY A 78 7.30 8.00 -1.79
C GLY A 78 7.11 9.42 -2.29
N TRP A 79 7.88 9.84 -3.30
CA TRP A 79 7.86 11.22 -3.81
C TRP A 79 6.52 11.60 -4.44
N GLY A 80 5.96 10.71 -5.26
CA GLY A 80 4.70 10.92 -5.95
C GLY A 80 3.51 11.07 -5.01
N GLY A 81 3.52 10.37 -3.85
CA GLY A 81 2.48 10.47 -2.83
C GLY A 81 2.45 11.80 -2.08
N ILE A 82 3.60 12.48 -1.96
CA ILE A 82 3.71 13.71 -1.17
C ILE A 82 2.87 14.84 -1.75
N SER A 83 2.73 14.99 -3.06
CA SER A 83 1.98 16.13 -3.63
C SER A 83 0.48 15.90 -3.78
N GLN A 84 -0.01 14.69 -3.50
CA GLN A 84 -1.40 14.32 -3.81
C GLN A 84 -2.35 14.65 -2.65
N THR A 85 -3.51 15.22 -2.98
CA THR A 85 -4.65 15.45 -2.07
C THR A 85 -5.80 14.45 -2.30
N GLN A 86 -5.79 13.78 -3.45
CA GLN A 86 -6.79 12.77 -3.83
C GLN A 86 -6.41 11.42 -3.25
N LEU A 87 -7.30 10.81 -2.49
CA LEU A 87 -7.02 9.54 -1.79
C LEU A 87 -6.73 8.42 -2.76
N ARG A 88 -7.40 8.38 -3.91
CA ARG A 88 -7.18 7.34 -4.94
C ARG A 88 -5.76 7.38 -5.51
N LYS A 89 -5.22 8.58 -5.76
CA LYS A 89 -3.82 8.73 -6.20
C LYS A 89 -2.84 8.37 -5.10
N ILE A 90 -3.13 8.73 -3.85
CA ILE A 90 -2.29 8.34 -2.71
C ILE A 90 -2.23 6.82 -2.58
N MET A 91 -3.37 6.14 -2.73
CA MET A 91 -3.45 4.67 -2.75
C MET A 91 -2.74 4.05 -3.97
N ALA A 92 -2.67 4.75 -5.10
CA ALA A 92 -1.87 4.32 -6.23
C ALA A 92 -0.37 4.38 -5.89
N PHE A 93 0.11 5.51 -5.38
CA PHE A 93 1.52 5.69 -5.02
C PHE A 93 1.96 4.79 -3.87
N SER A 94 1.08 4.52 -2.90
CA SER A 94 1.35 3.50 -1.88
C SER A 94 1.56 2.12 -2.50
N SER A 95 0.69 1.70 -3.42
CA SER A 95 0.83 0.41 -4.09
C SER A 95 2.13 0.28 -4.87
N ILE A 96 2.59 1.35 -5.52
CA ILE A 96 3.87 1.38 -6.23
C ILE A 96 5.02 1.17 -5.24
N GLY A 97 5.00 1.85 -4.08
CA GLY A 97 6.01 1.70 -3.05
C GLY A 97 6.01 0.30 -2.39
N HIS A 98 4.85 -0.23 -2.03
CA HIS A 98 4.75 -1.58 -1.43
C HIS A 98 5.18 -2.67 -2.42
N LEU A 99 4.81 -2.57 -3.70
CA LEU A 99 5.30 -3.49 -4.73
C LEU A 99 6.81 -3.41 -4.91
N GLY A 100 7.41 -2.24 -4.73
CA GLY A 100 8.86 -2.09 -4.72
C GLY A 100 9.54 -2.92 -3.63
N TRP A 101 9.00 -2.91 -2.41
CA TRP A 101 9.47 -3.77 -1.31
C TRP A 101 9.35 -5.25 -1.63
N ILE A 102 8.20 -5.67 -2.17
CA ILE A 102 7.93 -7.06 -2.54
C ILE A 102 8.92 -7.55 -3.60
N LEU A 103 9.27 -6.70 -4.54
CA LEU A 103 10.13 -7.04 -5.67
C LEU A 103 11.61 -7.13 -5.29
N ILE A 104 12.08 -6.32 -4.32
CA ILE A 104 13.46 -6.40 -3.81
C ILE A 104 13.72 -7.75 -3.15
N ILE A 105 12.79 -8.23 -2.34
CA ILE A 105 12.98 -9.49 -1.61
C ILE A 105 12.75 -10.73 -2.47
N LEU A 106 12.00 -10.61 -3.57
CA LEU A 106 11.55 -11.73 -4.41
C LEU A 106 12.62 -12.79 -4.70
N LYS A 107 13.83 -12.35 -5.07
CA LYS A 107 14.92 -13.25 -5.46
C LYS A 107 15.69 -13.82 -4.27
N PHE A 108 15.66 -13.15 -3.12
CA PHE A 108 16.29 -13.62 -1.89
C PHE A 108 15.39 -14.63 -1.17
N ASP A 109 14.11 -14.28 -0.98
CA ASP A 109 13.11 -15.16 -0.42
C ASP A 109 11.72 -14.92 -1.06
N PRO A 110 11.29 -15.79 -1.99
CA PRO A 110 9.98 -15.67 -2.62
C PRO A 110 8.83 -15.91 -1.63
N GLN A 111 9.02 -16.65 -0.54
CA GLN A 111 7.97 -16.88 0.47
C GLN A 111 7.68 -15.60 1.24
N LEU A 112 8.72 -14.86 1.62
CA LEU A 112 8.58 -13.57 2.28
C LEU A 112 7.94 -12.52 1.35
N SER A 113 8.25 -12.57 0.06
CA SER A 113 7.57 -11.74 -0.96
C SER A 113 6.06 -12.00 -1.00
N LEU A 114 5.64 -13.27 -0.88
CA LEU A 114 4.24 -13.67 -0.87
C LEU A 114 3.54 -13.17 0.40
N ILE A 115 4.16 -13.33 1.58
CA ILE A 115 3.61 -12.83 2.85
C ILE A 115 3.40 -11.32 2.78
N ASN A 116 4.39 -10.57 2.29
CA ASN A 116 4.27 -9.12 2.14
C ASN A 116 3.14 -8.74 1.17
N PHE A 117 3.00 -9.47 0.05
CA PHE A 117 1.90 -9.24 -0.88
C PHE A 117 0.52 -9.50 -0.25
N ILE A 118 0.36 -10.58 0.52
CA ILE A 118 -0.89 -10.89 1.21
C ILE A 118 -1.24 -9.79 2.23
N LEU A 119 -0.27 -9.35 3.04
CA LEU A 119 -0.48 -8.26 3.99
C LEU A 119 -0.84 -6.95 3.29
N TYR A 120 -0.20 -6.64 2.16
CA TYR A 120 -0.54 -5.51 1.32
C TYR A 120 -1.99 -5.60 0.81
N LEU A 121 -2.46 -6.76 0.34
CA LEU A 121 -3.85 -6.95 -0.11
C LEU A 121 -4.86 -6.73 1.02
N ILE A 122 -4.56 -7.22 2.23
CA ILE A 122 -5.41 -7.03 3.42
C ILE A 122 -5.49 -5.54 3.78
N MET A 123 -4.36 -4.85 3.88
CA MET A 123 -4.34 -3.43 4.26
C MET A 123 -5.00 -2.53 3.19
N THR A 124 -4.79 -2.81 1.91
CA THR A 124 -5.41 -2.03 0.83
C THR A 124 -6.91 -2.27 0.73
N SER A 125 -7.37 -3.51 0.88
CA SER A 125 -8.81 -3.80 0.95
C SER A 125 -9.48 -3.14 2.15
N ALA A 126 -8.85 -3.17 3.34
CA ALA A 126 -9.30 -2.43 4.52
C ALA A 126 -9.48 -0.93 4.24
N MET A 127 -8.49 -0.31 3.61
CA MET A 127 -8.52 1.11 3.29
C MET A 127 -9.60 1.44 2.24
N PHE A 128 -9.69 0.69 1.14
CA PHE A 128 -10.71 0.97 0.13
C PHE A 128 -12.14 0.74 0.65
N LEU A 129 -12.36 -0.31 1.45
CA LEU A 129 -13.68 -0.59 2.04
C LEU A 129 -14.10 0.49 3.05
N SER A 130 -13.17 0.95 3.89
CA SER A 130 -13.45 2.04 4.81
C SER A 130 -13.74 3.35 4.08
N LEU A 131 -13.01 3.67 3.01
CA LEU A 131 -13.30 4.82 2.14
C LEU A 131 -14.66 4.70 1.44
N THR A 132 -15.06 3.51 0.98
CA THR A 132 -16.38 3.31 0.36
C THR A 132 -17.51 3.56 1.34
N ASN A 133 -17.37 3.16 2.61
CA ASN A 133 -18.41 3.34 3.63
C ASN A 133 -18.67 4.83 3.94
N ILE A 134 -17.66 5.70 3.82
CA ILE A 134 -17.80 7.16 4.01
C ILE A 134 -17.88 7.95 2.70
N PHE A 135 -17.85 7.27 1.54
CA PHE A 135 -17.80 7.89 0.20
C PHE A 135 -16.72 8.96 0.04
N ALA A 136 -15.57 8.81 0.72
CA ALA A 136 -14.53 9.83 0.74
C ALA A 136 -13.53 9.65 -0.40
N THR A 137 -13.27 10.74 -1.13
CA THR A 137 -12.37 10.73 -2.29
C THR A 137 -11.18 11.66 -2.12
N LYS A 138 -11.35 12.73 -1.34
CA LYS A 138 -10.33 13.72 -0.99
C LYS A 138 -10.00 13.62 0.50
N MET A 139 -8.81 14.08 0.89
CA MET A 139 -8.44 14.15 2.31
C MET A 139 -9.47 14.90 3.18
N LEU A 140 -10.01 16.01 2.65
CA LEU A 140 -11.02 16.82 3.33
C LEU A 140 -12.30 16.02 3.65
N ASP A 141 -12.73 15.15 2.75
CA ASP A 141 -13.94 14.33 2.94
C ASP A 141 -13.82 13.42 4.17
N VAL A 142 -12.61 12.88 4.40
CA VAL A 142 -12.30 12.03 5.57
C VAL A 142 -12.21 12.87 6.85
N SER A 143 -11.66 14.08 6.78
CA SER A 143 -11.58 14.95 7.95
C SER A 143 -12.97 15.41 8.43
N ILE A 144 -13.91 15.67 7.51
CA ILE A 144 -15.28 16.07 7.86
C ILE A 144 -16.08 14.86 8.39
N SER A 145 -15.77 13.63 7.97
CA SER A 145 -16.48 12.44 8.44
C SER A 145 -16.19 12.11 9.91
N TRP A 146 -15.19 12.72 10.54
CA TRP A 146 -14.93 12.57 11.98
C TRP A 146 -16.15 12.89 12.83
N SER A 147 -16.89 13.95 12.49
CA SER A 147 -18.09 14.38 13.21
C SER A 147 -19.31 13.48 12.99
N LYS A 148 -19.26 12.59 11.99
CA LYS A 148 -20.36 11.71 11.60
C LYS A 148 -20.12 10.27 12.05
N THR A 149 -18.93 9.76 11.81
CA THR A 149 -18.55 8.36 12.04
C THR A 149 -17.15 8.27 12.68
N PRO A 150 -16.98 8.74 13.93
CA PRO A 150 -15.67 8.88 14.57
C PRO A 150 -14.90 7.54 14.65
N MET A 151 -15.61 6.43 14.90
CA MET A 151 -15.00 5.09 14.98
C MET A 151 -14.41 4.63 13.64
N LEU A 152 -15.04 4.98 12.51
CA LEU A 152 -14.52 4.59 11.21
C LEU A 152 -13.34 5.49 10.79
N THR A 153 -13.36 6.77 11.17
CA THR A 153 -12.23 7.67 10.92
C THR A 153 -10.99 7.33 11.74
N THR A 154 -11.15 6.87 12.98
CA THR A 154 -10.02 6.37 13.78
C THR A 154 -9.44 5.08 13.20
N THR A 155 -10.27 4.15 12.71
CA THR A 155 -9.78 2.93 12.06
C THR A 155 -9.06 3.24 10.74
N ILE A 156 -9.56 4.18 9.93
CA ILE A 156 -8.86 4.69 8.73
C ILE A 156 -7.46 5.22 9.09
N MET A 157 -7.38 6.05 10.14
CA MET A 157 -6.10 6.58 10.63
C MET A 157 -5.13 5.44 10.98
N LEU A 158 -5.57 4.45 11.73
CA LEU A 158 -4.74 3.32 12.12
C LEU A 158 -4.30 2.48 10.90
N ILE A 159 -5.17 2.29 9.90
CA ILE A 159 -4.82 1.58 8.65
C ILE A 159 -3.77 2.36 7.84
N LEU A 160 -3.84 3.69 7.83
CA LEU A 160 -2.81 4.51 7.17
C LEU A 160 -1.45 4.40 7.87
N LEU A 161 -1.44 4.35 9.21
CA LEU A 161 -0.23 4.10 9.99
C LEU A 161 0.29 2.67 9.80
N SER A 162 -0.60 1.68 9.59
CA SER A 162 -0.18 0.31 9.30
C SER A 162 0.46 0.23 7.92
N LEU A 163 -0.12 0.86 6.89
CA LEU A 163 0.51 1.01 5.57
C LEU A 163 1.86 1.75 5.63
N ALA A 164 1.98 2.75 6.50
CA ALA A 164 3.26 3.43 6.76
C ALA A 164 4.30 2.51 7.41
N GLY A 165 3.88 1.40 8.03
CA GLY A 165 4.74 0.40 8.64
C GLY A 165 5.34 0.87 9.96
N LEU A 166 4.53 1.47 10.84
CA LEU A 166 4.95 1.84 12.19
C LEU A 166 4.80 0.66 13.16
N PRO A 167 5.76 0.42 14.07
CA PRO A 167 5.55 -0.47 15.22
C PRO A 167 4.44 0.17 16.07
N PRO A 168 3.35 -0.49 16.52
CA PRO A 168 3.05 -1.92 16.74
C PRO A 168 2.08 -2.57 15.72
N LEU A 169 1.96 -2.01 14.51
CA LEU A 169 0.95 -2.40 13.52
C LEU A 169 1.45 -3.47 12.54
N THR A 170 0.53 -4.15 11.86
CA THR A 170 0.85 -5.27 10.94
C THR A 170 1.81 -4.91 9.82
N GLY A 171 1.69 -3.72 9.23
CA GLY A 171 2.54 -3.34 8.10
C GLY A 171 3.99 -3.05 8.47
N PHE A 172 4.34 -3.06 9.77
CA PHE A 172 5.73 -3.09 10.21
C PHE A 172 6.39 -4.45 9.96
N VAL A 173 5.65 -5.54 10.14
CA VAL A 173 6.12 -6.92 9.95
C VAL A 173 6.88 -7.11 8.64
N PRO A 174 6.30 -6.83 7.45
CA PRO A 174 6.98 -7.12 6.20
C PRO A 174 8.25 -6.28 6.03
N LYS A 175 8.25 -5.01 6.46
CA LYS A 175 9.44 -4.15 6.34
C LYS A 175 10.58 -4.65 7.22
N LEU A 176 10.25 -5.04 8.46
CA LEU A 176 11.21 -5.61 9.40
C LEU A 176 11.77 -6.94 8.87
N LEU A 177 10.91 -7.89 8.48
CA LEU A 177 11.34 -9.20 7.99
C LEU A 177 12.19 -9.09 6.72
N ILE A 178 11.81 -8.23 5.76
CA ILE A 178 12.61 -7.97 4.56
C ILE A 178 14.00 -7.43 4.94
N SER A 179 14.06 -6.47 5.86
CA SER A 179 15.34 -5.88 6.26
C SER A 179 16.26 -6.90 6.94
N LEU A 180 15.71 -7.79 7.76
CA LEU A 180 16.47 -8.86 8.42
C LEU A 180 17.00 -9.88 7.42
N GLU A 181 16.19 -10.31 6.45
CA GLU A 181 16.63 -11.27 5.44
C GLU A 181 17.68 -10.64 4.52
N LEU A 182 17.56 -9.36 4.16
CA LEU A 182 18.60 -8.66 3.38
C LEU A 182 19.94 -8.57 4.14
N VAL A 183 19.91 -8.32 5.44
CA VAL A 183 21.11 -8.30 6.28
C VAL A 183 21.74 -9.70 6.36
N LYS A 184 20.92 -10.74 6.52
CA LYS A 184 21.36 -12.14 6.55
C LYS A 184 22.05 -12.57 5.25
N GLN A 185 21.61 -12.04 4.11
CA GLN A 185 22.21 -12.27 2.79
C GLN A 185 23.42 -11.34 2.49
N ASN A 186 23.99 -10.68 3.51
CA ASN A 186 25.08 -9.70 3.41
C ASN A 186 24.78 -8.46 2.52
N ALA A 187 23.51 -8.19 2.20
CA ALA A 187 23.07 -7.03 1.43
C ALA A 187 22.74 -5.83 2.33
N THR A 188 23.61 -5.51 3.28
CA THR A 188 23.38 -4.49 4.32
C THR A 188 23.20 -3.08 3.74
N LEU A 189 23.97 -2.72 2.72
CA LEU A 189 23.84 -1.41 2.04
C LEU A 189 22.48 -1.27 1.36
N LEU A 190 21.98 -2.35 0.74
CA LEU A 190 20.66 -2.36 0.11
C LEU A 190 19.56 -2.20 1.16
N ALA A 191 19.64 -2.93 2.28
CA ALA A 191 18.70 -2.79 3.38
C ALA A 191 18.65 -1.35 3.92
N ALA A 192 19.82 -0.72 4.12
CA ALA A 192 19.91 0.67 4.56
C ALA A 192 19.28 1.64 3.56
N ALA A 193 19.59 1.50 2.26
CA ALA A 193 19.03 2.35 1.22
C ALA A 193 17.49 2.25 1.15
N VAL A 194 16.96 1.04 1.16
CA VAL A 194 15.51 0.79 1.13
C VAL A 194 14.82 1.41 2.35
N MET A 195 15.40 1.27 3.54
CA MET A 195 14.87 1.86 4.76
C MET A 195 14.83 3.39 4.68
N VAL A 196 15.92 4.05 4.27
CA VAL A 196 15.98 5.51 4.14
C VAL A 196 14.95 6.03 3.14
N ILE A 197 14.83 5.38 1.98
CA ILE A 197 13.85 5.76 0.95
C ILE A 197 12.41 5.60 1.48
N SER A 198 12.15 4.56 2.28
CA SER A 198 10.80 4.30 2.79
C SER A 198 10.29 5.38 3.77
N ILE A 199 11.19 6.18 4.35
CA ILE A 199 10.83 7.32 5.21
C ILE A 199 10.05 8.39 4.41
N LEU A 200 10.33 8.56 3.11
CA LEU A 200 9.56 9.47 2.25
C LEU A 200 8.08 9.07 2.19
N ALA A 201 7.80 7.76 2.09
CA ALA A 201 6.44 7.27 2.08
C ALA A 201 5.76 7.49 3.43
N LEU A 202 6.49 7.28 4.53
CA LEU A 202 5.99 7.52 5.88
C LEU A 202 5.56 8.99 6.08
N PHE A 203 6.28 9.96 5.52
CA PHE A 203 5.92 11.38 5.62
C PHE A 203 4.53 11.70 5.08
N PHE A 204 4.17 11.22 3.89
CA PHE A 204 2.85 11.55 3.32
C PHE A 204 1.70 10.87 4.08
N TYR A 205 1.92 9.68 4.65
CA TYR A 205 0.94 9.03 5.52
C TYR A 205 0.73 9.81 6.80
N LEU A 206 1.81 10.25 7.47
CA LEU A 206 1.70 11.07 8.68
C LEU A 206 0.99 12.40 8.42
N ARG A 207 1.23 13.03 7.27
CA ARG A 207 0.48 14.22 6.89
C ARG A 207 -1.02 13.92 6.75
N LEU A 208 -1.37 12.79 6.16
CA LEU A 208 -2.76 12.43 5.95
C LEU A 208 -3.47 12.12 7.28
N THR A 209 -2.81 11.40 8.18
CA THR A 209 -3.36 11.13 9.52
C THR A 209 -3.54 12.43 10.31
N TYR A 210 -2.57 13.34 10.22
CA TYR A 210 -2.67 14.68 10.83
C TYR A 210 -3.90 15.47 10.36
N ILE A 211 -4.15 15.50 9.04
CA ILE A 211 -5.31 16.20 8.46
C ILE A 211 -6.63 15.53 8.86
N VAL A 212 -6.65 14.21 9.02
CA VAL A 212 -7.89 13.46 9.29
C VAL A 212 -8.35 13.58 10.75
N THR A 213 -7.43 13.55 11.72
CA THR A 213 -7.81 13.42 13.14
C THR A 213 -7.31 14.53 14.04
N MET A 214 -6.13 15.10 13.76
CA MET A 214 -5.49 16.07 14.67
C MET A 214 -5.97 17.50 14.45
N ILE A 215 -6.61 17.77 13.32
CA ILE A 215 -7.30 19.04 13.05
C ILE A 215 -8.77 18.73 12.83
N LEU A 216 -9.65 19.34 13.62
CA LEU A 216 -11.09 19.33 13.38
C LEU A 216 -11.40 20.39 12.31
N PRO A 217 -11.69 20.01 11.04
CA PRO A 217 -12.10 20.97 10.04
C PRO A 217 -13.50 21.54 10.38
N PRO A 218 -13.85 22.71 9.84
CA PRO A 218 -15.21 23.24 9.99
C PRO A 218 -16.22 22.28 9.34
N ASN A 219 -17.25 21.92 10.11
CA ASN A 219 -18.37 21.12 9.59
C ASN A 219 -19.29 21.96 8.69
N THR A 220 -19.96 21.29 7.76
CA THR A 220 -21.00 21.91 6.93
C THR A 220 -22.34 21.98 7.70
N PRO A 221 -23.19 22.99 7.45
CA PRO A 221 -24.46 23.16 8.18
C PRO A 221 -25.41 21.97 8.05
N ASN A 222 -25.31 21.20 6.96
CA ASN A 222 -26.14 20.00 6.72
C ASN A 222 -25.71 18.77 7.56
N SER A 223 -24.67 18.85 8.39
CA SER A 223 -24.19 17.73 9.21
C SER A 223 -25.23 17.23 10.22
N LEU A 224 -26.08 18.11 10.75
CA LEU A 224 -27.13 17.77 11.72
C LEU A 224 -28.11 16.70 11.20
N LEU A 225 -28.35 16.68 9.89
CA LEU A 225 -29.23 15.70 9.25
C LEU A 225 -28.61 14.29 9.26
N THR A 226 -27.29 14.21 9.06
CA THR A 226 -26.55 12.94 9.09
C THR A 226 -26.46 12.31 10.48
N TRP A 227 -26.61 13.09 11.56
CA TRP A 227 -26.64 12.57 12.92
C TRP A 227 -27.93 11.79 13.24
N ARG A 228 -29.00 12.00 12.48
CA ARG A 228 -30.29 11.34 12.72
C ARG A 228 -30.37 9.94 12.09
N THR A 229 -29.52 9.66 11.11
CA THR A 229 -29.52 8.39 10.36
C THR A 229 -28.29 7.57 10.71
N SER A 230 -28.48 6.36 11.22
CA SER A 230 -27.40 5.39 11.39
C SER A 230 -27.21 4.58 10.11
N ASN A 231 -26.03 4.69 9.49
CA ASN A 231 -25.61 3.77 8.44
C ASN A 231 -24.72 2.70 9.08
N PRO A 232 -25.21 1.47 9.30
CA PRO A 232 -24.37 0.40 9.81
C PRO A 232 -23.30 0.04 8.78
N THR A 233 -22.04 -0.02 9.21
CA THR A 233 -20.96 -0.56 8.38
C THR A 233 -21.13 -2.06 8.21
N HIS A 234 -20.89 -2.58 7.00
CA HIS A 234 -20.97 -4.02 6.74
C HIS A 234 -19.97 -4.82 7.59
N SER A 235 -20.43 -5.92 8.20
CA SER A 235 -19.61 -6.84 9.01
C SER A 235 -18.28 -7.32 8.37
N PRO A 236 -18.17 -7.61 7.06
CA PRO A 236 -16.87 -7.98 6.46
C PRO A 236 -15.84 -6.86 6.54
N THR A 237 -16.26 -5.59 6.50
CA THR A 237 -15.32 -4.45 6.58
C THR A 237 -14.65 -4.36 7.95
N ALA A 238 -15.39 -4.68 9.02
CA ALA A 238 -14.84 -4.71 10.37
C ALA A 238 -13.77 -5.81 10.52
N ILE A 239 -14.04 -7.01 10.00
CA ILE A 239 -13.11 -8.16 10.07
C ILE A 239 -11.80 -7.82 9.35
N ILE A 240 -11.89 -7.29 8.13
CA ILE A 240 -10.71 -6.93 7.32
C ILE A 240 -9.91 -5.79 8.00
N ASN A 241 -10.60 -4.80 8.59
CA ASN A 241 -9.93 -3.73 9.33
C ASN A 241 -9.18 -4.25 10.56
N VAL A 242 -9.76 -5.18 11.32
CA VAL A 242 -9.07 -5.80 12.47
C VAL A 242 -7.85 -6.59 12.01
N MET A 243 -8.00 -7.37 10.93
CA MET A 243 -6.90 -8.14 10.36
C MET A 243 -5.76 -7.22 9.87
N ALA A 244 -6.08 -6.06 9.29
CA ALA A 244 -5.09 -5.07 8.88
C ALA A 244 -4.34 -4.41 10.05
N LEU A 245 -4.80 -4.54 11.30
CA LEU A 245 -4.21 -3.87 12.47
C LEU A 245 -3.52 -4.80 13.45
N ILE A 246 -4.02 -6.03 13.68
CA ILE A 246 -3.64 -6.86 14.84
C ILE A 246 -2.93 -8.19 14.45
N LEU A 247 -2.46 -8.36 13.22
CA LEU A 247 -1.66 -9.54 12.83
C LEU A 247 -0.21 -9.56 13.35
N LEU A 248 0.32 -8.47 13.93
CA LEU A 248 1.69 -8.43 14.45
C LEU A 248 2.00 -9.55 15.46
N PRO A 249 1.21 -9.80 16.53
CA PRO A 249 1.49 -10.89 17.48
C PRO A 249 1.39 -12.30 16.90
N VAL A 250 0.80 -12.46 15.71
CA VAL A 250 0.65 -13.77 15.04
C VAL A 250 1.92 -14.13 14.24
N THR A 251 2.88 -13.21 14.11
CA THR A 251 4.14 -13.51 13.44
C THR A 251 4.95 -14.51 14.27
N PRO A 252 5.37 -15.65 13.69
CA PRO A 252 6.22 -16.59 14.40
C PRO A 252 7.57 -15.92 14.72
N ASN A 253 8.07 -16.20 15.92
CA ASN A 253 9.43 -15.84 16.35
C ASN A 253 10.49 -16.61 15.56
#